data_AF-A0A452XB33-F1
#
_entry.id   AF-A0A452XB33-F1
#
_cell.length_a   1.000
_cell.length_b   1.000
_cell.length_c   1.000
_cell.angle_alpha   90.00
_cell.angle_beta   90.00
_cell.angle_gamma   90.00
#
_symmetry.space_group_name_H-M   'P 1'
#
loop_
_entity.id
_entity.type
_entity.pdbx_description
1 polymer ?
#
loop_
_entity_poly.entity_id
_entity_poly.type
_entity_poly.pdbx_seq_one_letter_code
_entity_poly.pdbx_strand_id
1 'polypeptide(L)'
;QMAPSVPRKRRVNRPENEEVAAWLFLKHRSMAEQQPGGLPEHQGHALSTAYRCVCATNVPIRTFGDLARLRGVEDWVVHLLKDSLPGSTLDLPQENPPTFVSVAPSDLHQHLGDLLKTEKGADVVFEVDGHTFAAHRCVLAARSPVFSAELFGGMKEGNTAGAVRIDEMEAEVFKALLWFVYTDSLQVTEEEDEDVMCQHLLVAADRYGMERLKSICEEKLCKFVNAATIATILTLAEQHHCDGLKKACSRFLGSPANLRALLDSDGFDHLSRSCPLVAKNLIAMSALV
;
A
#
# COMPACT_ATOMS: atom_id res chain seq x y z
N GLN A 1 11.68 28.05 -47.94
CA GLN A 1 11.63 26.76 -47.21
C GLN A 1 10.17 26.44 -46.96
N MET A 2 9.74 25.23 -47.32
CA MET A 2 8.33 24.83 -47.38
C MET A 2 7.73 24.72 -45.97
N ALA A 3 6.53 25.28 -45.78
CA ALA A 3 5.76 25.16 -44.55
C ALA A 3 5.62 23.69 -44.11
N PRO A 4 5.64 23.40 -42.79
CA PRO A 4 5.47 22.03 -42.31
C PRO A 4 4.13 21.47 -42.80
N SER A 5 4.21 20.37 -43.54
CA SER A 5 3.08 19.70 -44.15
C SER A 5 2.09 19.19 -43.10
N VAL A 6 0.80 19.32 -43.41
CA VAL A 6 -0.32 18.84 -42.59
C VAL A 6 -0.03 17.42 -42.07
N PRO A 7 -0.19 17.15 -40.76
CA PRO A 7 0.12 15.84 -40.19
C PRO A 7 -0.67 14.73 -40.89
N ARG A 8 -0.07 13.56 -41.10
CA ARG A 8 -0.78 12.37 -41.60
C ARG A 8 -1.68 11.80 -40.50
N LYS A 9 -2.91 11.40 -40.84
CA LYS A 9 -3.83 10.75 -39.89
C LYS A 9 -3.20 9.48 -39.34
N ARG A 10 -3.19 9.33 -38.02
CA ARG A 10 -2.63 8.19 -37.27
C ARG A 10 -3.76 7.35 -36.66
N ARG A 11 -3.49 6.06 -36.47
CA ARG A 11 -4.33 5.19 -35.65
C ARG A 11 -4.18 5.63 -34.18
N VAL A 12 -5.31 5.72 -33.49
CA VAL A 12 -5.35 6.01 -32.05
C VAL A 12 -5.32 4.68 -31.31
N ASN A 13 -4.39 4.51 -30.36
CA ASN A 13 -4.23 3.25 -29.62
C ASN A 13 -5.41 2.95 -28.68
N ARG A 14 -6.09 3.98 -28.19
CA ARG A 14 -7.23 3.91 -27.28
C ARG A 14 -8.46 4.58 -27.92
N PRO A 15 -9.61 3.89 -28.04
CA PRO A 15 -10.84 4.48 -28.56
C PRO A 15 -11.26 5.75 -27.81
N GLU A 16 -11.04 5.80 -26.50
CA GLU A 16 -11.39 6.94 -25.63
C GLU A 16 -10.64 8.22 -25.99
N ASN A 17 -9.49 8.11 -26.67
CA ASN A 17 -8.68 9.25 -27.08
C ASN A 17 -9.00 9.73 -28.51
N GLU A 18 -9.94 9.09 -29.21
CA GLU A 18 -10.23 9.39 -30.62
C GLU A 18 -10.76 10.80 -30.83
N GLU A 19 -11.59 11.31 -29.91
CA GLU A 19 -12.14 12.65 -29.99
C GLU A 19 -11.04 13.72 -29.88
N VAL A 20 -10.17 13.59 -28.85
CA VAL A 20 -9.03 14.49 -28.63
C VAL A 20 -8.06 14.44 -29.81
N ALA A 21 -7.79 13.24 -30.35
CA ALA A 21 -6.94 13.06 -31.52
C ALA A 21 -7.55 13.70 -32.78
N ALA A 22 -8.83 13.48 -33.03
CA ALA A 22 -9.54 14.02 -34.18
C ALA A 22 -9.56 15.56 -34.13
N TRP A 23 -9.78 16.13 -32.95
CA TRP A 23 -9.75 17.56 -32.78
C TRP A 23 -8.37 18.15 -33.08
N LEU A 24 -7.29 17.61 -32.48
CA LEU A 24 -5.93 18.12 -32.68
C LEU A 24 -5.53 18.07 -34.15
N PHE A 25 -5.95 17.01 -34.84
CA PHE A 25 -5.75 16.86 -36.28
C PHE A 25 -6.48 17.95 -37.09
N LEU A 26 -7.77 18.18 -36.80
CA LEU A 26 -8.59 19.17 -37.51
C LEU A 26 -8.13 20.60 -37.21
N LYS A 27 -7.77 20.91 -35.95
CA LYS A 27 -7.30 22.23 -35.56
C LYS A 27 -5.97 22.57 -36.21
N HIS A 28 -5.02 21.65 -36.23
CA HIS A 28 -3.74 21.83 -36.93
C HIS A 28 -3.97 22.19 -38.39
N ARG A 29 -4.81 21.41 -39.09
CA ARG A 29 -5.15 21.65 -40.49
C ARG A 29 -5.82 23.01 -40.71
N SER A 30 -6.81 23.35 -39.89
CA SER A 30 -7.53 24.63 -39.98
C SER A 30 -6.60 25.84 -39.78
N MET A 31 -5.68 25.77 -38.81
CA MET A 31 -4.71 26.85 -38.55
C MET A 31 -3.70 27.00 -39.70
N ALA A 32 -3.31 25.91 -40.34
CA ALA A 32 -2.45 25.94 -41.52
C ALA A 32 -3.16 26.54 -42.75
N GLU A 33 -4.46 26.29 -42.92
CA GLU A 33 -5.26 26.82 -44.05
C GLU A 33 -5.56 28.32 -43.93
N GLN A 34 -5.64 28.86 -42.71
CA GLN A 34 -5.93 30.29 -42.47
C GLN A 34 -4.73 31.22 -42.70
N GLN A 35 -3.52 30.69 -42.84
CA GLN A 35 -2.31 31.50 -43.00
C GLN A 35 -1.68 31.31 -44.38
N PRO A 36 -1.51 32.37 -45.21
CA PRO A 36 -0.97 32.27 -46.57
C PRO A 36 0.45 31.68 -46.64
N GLY A 37 1.21 31.74 -45.54
CA GLY A 37 2.56 31.17 -45.41
C GLY A 37 2.63 29.84 -44.66
N GLY A 38 1.49 29.25 -44.29
CA GLY A 38 1.42 28.13 -43.38
C GLY A 38 1.69 28.52 -41.92
N LEU A 39 1.58 27.55 -41.01
CA LEU A 39 1.74 27.79 -39.58
C LEU A 39 3.23 28.01 -39.23
N PRO A 40 3.58 28.92 -38.29
CA PRO A 40 4.95 29.07 -37.81
C PRO A 40 5.54 27.73 -37.36
N GLU A 41 6.82 27.47 -37.68
CA GLU A 41 7.46 26.16 -37.47
C GLU A 41 7.32 25.64 -36.04
N HIS A 42 7.49 26.51 -35.04
CA HIS A 42 7.34 26.16 -33.63
C HIS A 42 5.92 25.66 -33.30
N GLN A 43 4.88 26.33 -33.81
CA GLN A 43 3.48 25.94 -33.58
C GLN A 43 3.13 24.65 -34.33
N GLY A 44 3.59 24.52 -35.58
CA GLY A 44 3.39 23.32 -36.39
C GLY A 44 4.02 22.08 -35.77
N HIS A 45 5.22 22.23 -35.18
CA HIS A 45 5.92 21.17 -34.48
C HIS A 45 5.20 20.76 -33.19
N ALA A 46 4.83 21.73 -32.34
CA ALA A 46 4.14 21.49 -31.08
C ALA A 46 2.79 20.77 -31.26
N LEU A 47 1.95 21.21 -32.21
CA LEU A 47 0.67 20.55 -32.50
C LEU A 47 0.86 19.13 -33.07
N SER A 48 1.89 18.92 -33.90
CA SER A 48 2.21 17.59 -34.45
C SER A 48 2.72 16.62 -33.38
N THR A 49 3.50 17.14 -32.42
CA THR A 49 3.98 16.38 -31.26
C THR A 49 2.82 16.03 -30.34
N ALA A 50 1.95 16.99 -30.01
CA ALA A 50 0.76 16.75 -29.20
C ALA A 50 -0.15 15.68 -29.83
N TYR A 51 -0.47 15.81 -31.13
CA TYR A 51 -1.26 14.82 -31.85
C TYR A 51 -0.65 13.41 -31.78
N ARG A 52 0.67 13.30 -31.97
CA ARG A 52 1.39 12.02 -31.89
C ARG A 52 1.30 11.39 -30.49
N CYS A 53 1.46 12.20 -29.45
CA CYS A 53 1.39 11.74 -28.06
C CYS A 53 -0.01 11.24 -27.71
N VAL A 54 -1.06 11.96 -28.14
CA VAL A 54 -2.46 11.55 -27.96
C VAL A 54 -2.76 10.25 -28.70
N CYS A 55 -2.28 10.06 -29.94
CA CYS A 55 -2.50 8.82 -30.67
C CYS A 55 -1.75 7.61 -30.07
N ALA A 56 -0.57 7.83 -29.49
CA ALA A 56 0.31 6.76 -29.01
C ALA A 56 0.06 6.34 -27.55
N THR A 57 -0.55 7.21 -26.72
CA THR A 57 -0.73 6.91 -25.30
C THR A 57 -1.74 5.78 -25.07
N ASN A 58 -1.41 4.90 -24.12
CA ASN A 58 -2.28 3.82 -23.63
C ASN A 58 -3.08 4.24 -22.38
N VAL A 59 -2.90 5.47 -21.90
CA VAL A 59 -3.62 6.08 -20.77
C VAL A 59 -4.81 6.87 -21.33
N PRO A 60 -6.00 6.76 -20.73
CA PRO A 60 -7.15 7.54 -21.15
C PRO A 60 -6.94 9.03 -20.83
N ILE A 61 -7.17 9.89 -21.81
CA ILE A 61 -7.13 11.35 -21.63
C ILE A 61 -8.55 11.78 -21.32
N ARG A 62 -8.85 11.98 -20.04
CA ARG A 62 -10.22 12.31 -19.63
C ARG A 62 -10.37 13.80 -19.43
N THR A 63 -9.38 14.45 -18.84
CA THR A 63 -9.40 15.89 -18.53
C THR A 63 -8.32 16.65 -19.30
N PHE A 64 -8.42 17.99 -19.33
CA PHE A 64 -7.31 18.83 -19.79
C PHE A 64 -6.04 18.65 -18.94
N GLY A 65 -6.20 18.25 -17.67
CA GLY A 65 -5.08 17.90 -16.79
C GLY A 65 -4.36 16.62 -17.23
N ASP A 66 -5.09 15.62 -17.70
CA ASP A 66 -4.50 14.38 -18.23
C ASP A 66 -3.72 14.66 -19.51
N LEU A 67 -4.25 15.54 -20.35
CA LEU A 67 -3.58 15.98 -21.56
C LEU A 67 -2.27 16.73 -21.26
N ALA A 68 -2.29 17.66 -20.30
CA ALA A 68 -1.11 18.42 -19.88
C ALA A 68 0.02 17.53 -19.30
N ARG A 69 -0.32 16.35 -18.77
CA ARG A 69 0.67 15.38 -18.25
C ARG A 69 1.38 14.59 -19.35
N LEU A 70 0.90 14.62 -20.60
CA LEU A 70 1.57 13.92 -21.69
C LEU A 70 2.88 14.62 -22.05
N ARG A 71 3.99 13.87 -22.01
CA ARG A 71 5.29 14.38 -22.45
C ARG A 71 5.22 14.87 -23.90
N GLY A 72 5.54 16.14 -24.12
CA GLY A 72 5.56 16.78 -25.43
C GLY A 72 4.26 17.50 -25.82
N VAL A 73 3.27 17.56 -24.93
CA VAL A 73 2.15 18.50 -25.07
C VAL A 73 2.52 19.79 -24.36
N GLU A 74 2.56 20.91 -25.09
CA GLU A 74 2.84 22.23 -24.53
C GLU A 74 1.57 22.87 -23.95
N ASP A 75 1.71 23.68 -22.90
CA ASP A 75 0.58 24.30 -22.18
C ASP A 75 -0.34 25.10 -23.10
N TRP A 76 0.21 25.84 -24.07
CA TRP A 76 -0.60 26.62 -25.00
C TRP A 76 -1.47 25.74 -25.91
N VAL A 77 -1.07 24.49 -26.20
CA VAL A 77 -1.90 23.53 -26.94
C VAL A 77 -3.11 23.11 -26.10
N VAL A 78 -2.92 22.97 -24.78
CA VAL A 78 -4.01 22.69 -23.84
C VAL A 78 -4.97 23.89 -23.77
N HIS A 79 -4.45 25.12 -23.74
CA HIS A 79 -5.26 26.34 -23.80
C HIS A 79 -6.03 26.47 -25.12
N LEU A 80 -5.37 26.20 -26.25
CA LEU A 80 -6.00 26.20 -27.57
C LEU A 80 -7.17 25.21 -27.65
N LEU A 81 -7.03 24.04 -27.01
CA LEU A 81 -8.09 23.05 -26.88
C LEU A 81 -9.24 23.54 -25.99
N LYS A 82 -8.94 24.17 -24.84
CA LYS A 82 -9.95 24.76 -23.94
C LYS A 82 -10.80 25.84 -24.62
N ASP A 83 -10.20 26.69 -25.44
CA ASP A 83 -10.88 27.83 -26.06
C ASP A 83 -11.79 27.45 -27.25
N SER A 84 -11.69 26.22 -27.74
CA SER A 84 -12.27 25.84 -29.05
C SER A 84 -12.98 24.49 -29.07
N LEU A 85 -12.91 23.67 -28.01
CA LEU A 85 -13.92 22.63 -27.80
C LEU A 85 -15.17 23.25 -27.18
N PRO A 86 -16.33 23.26 -27.87
CA PRO A 86 -17.57 23.77 -27.28
C PRO A 86 -18.01 22.85 -26.14
N GLY A 87 -18.00 23.36 -24.90
CA GLY A 87 -18.63 22.72 -23.74
C GLY A 87 -18.05 21.37 -23.31
N SER A 88 -16.98 21.41 -22.53
CA SER A 88 -16.72 20.47 -21.43
C SER A 88 -16.66 18.96 -21.71
N THR A 89 -16.49 18.42 -22.92
CA THR A 89 -16.49 16.94 -23.10
C THR A 89 -15.45 16.21 -22.23
N LEU A 90 -14.32 16.87 -21.94
CA LEU A 90 -13.25 16.36 -21.06
C LEU A 90 -13.51 16.63 -19.55
N ASP A 91 -14.45 17.50 -19.20
CA ASP A 91 -14.77 17.81 -17.80
C ASP A 91 -16.20 17.35 -17.41
N LEU A 92 -16.91 16.64 -18.29
CA LEU A 92 -18.18 16.01 -17.95
C LEU A 92 -17.92 14.85 -16.98
N PRO A 93 -18.54 14.84 -15.79
CA PRO A 93 -18.63 13.63 -15.00
C PRO A 93 -19.29 12.57 -15.88
N GLN A 94 -18.66 11.41 -16.06
CA GLN A 94 -19.43 10.28 -16.55
C GLN A 94 -20.54 10.04 -15.53
N GLU A 95 -21.79 10.25 -15.91
CA GLU A 95 -22.88 9.53 -15.29
C GLU A 95 -22.61 8.05 -15.56
N ASN A 96 -22.02 7.37 -14.59
CA ASN A 96 -22.07 5.91 -14.54
C ASN A 96 -23.55 5.55 -14.73
N PRO A 97 -23.89 4.63 -15.64
CA PRO A 97 -25.29 4.26 -15.85
C PRO A 97 -25.91 3.94 -14.48
N PRO A 98 -27.11 4.45 -14.17
CA PRO A 98 -27.71 4.27 -12.86
C PRO A 98 -27.65 2.79 -12.50
N THR A 99 -26.90 2.49 -11.43
CA THR A 99 -26.69 1.12 -10.99
C THR A 99 -27.96 0.69 -10.28
N PHE A 100 -28.92 0.10 -11.03
CA PHE A 100 -30.21 -0.35 -10.48
C PHE A 100 -30.08 -1.54 -9.52
N VAL A 101 -28.88 -2.10 -9.40
CA VAL A 101 -28.58 -3.25 -8.55
C VAL A 101 -27.47 -2.85 -7.57
N SER A 102 -27.80 -2.83 -6.29
CA SER A 102 -26.82 -2.72 -5.21
C SER A 102 -26.29 -4.13 -4.91
N VAL A 103 -25.00 -4.35 -5.13
CA VAL A 103 -24.34 -5.59 -4.74
C VAL A 103 -24.07 -5.53 -3.24
N ALA A 104 -24.50 -6.55 -2.51
CA ALA A 104 -24.20 -6.67 -1.08
C ALA A 104 -22.68 -6.74 -0.85
N PRO A 105 -22.17 -6.20 0.27
CA PRO A 105 -20.75 -6.31 0.61
C PRO A 105 -20.32 -7.78 0.75
N SER A 106 -19.04 -8.06 0.53
CA SER A 106 -18.50 -9.41 0.71
C SER A 106 -18.61 -9.86 2.16
N ASP A 107 -19.16 -11.06 2.37
CA ASP A 107 -19.34 -11.72 3.67
C ASP A 107 -18.42 -12.93 3.87
N LEU A 108 -17.45 -13.15 2.97
CA LEU A 108 -16.53 -14.29 3.01
C LEU A 108 -15.75 -14.37 4.33
N HIS A 109 -15.33 -13.21 4.85
CA HIS A 109 -14.61 -13.12 6.11
C HIS A 109 -15.48 -13.54 7.31
N GLN A 110 -16.79 -13.29 7.30
CA GLN A 110 -17.72 -13.83 8.30
C GLN A 110 -17.81 -15.34 8.18
N HIS A 111 -18.02 -15.88 6.97
CA HIS A 111 -18.13 -17.32 6.76
C HIS A 111 -16.88 -18.09 7.22
N LEU A 112 -15.68 -17.55 6.97
CA LEU A 112 -14.43 -18.12 7.46
C LEU A 112 -14.28 -17.93 8.98
N GLY A 113 -14.65 -16.77 9.52
CA GLY A 113 -14.64 -16.55 10.98
C GLY A 113 -15.59 -17.51 11.72
N ASP A 114 -16.74 -17.83 11.14
CA ASP A 114 -17.69 -18.80 11.69
C ASP A 114 -17.15 -20.23 11.60
N LEU A 115 -16.38 -20.56 10.56
CA LEU A 115 -15.67 -21.83 10.46
C LEU A 115 -14.67 -22.02 11.62
N LEU A 116 -13.93 -20.98 11.98
CA LEU A 116 -13.03 -20.99 13.14
C LEU A 116 -13.82 -21.16 14.45
N LYS A 117 -14.91 -20.39 14.65
CA LYS A 117 -15.72 -20.45 15.89
C LYS A 117 -16.44 -21.78 16.10
N THR A 118 -16.93 -22.40 15.02
CA THR A 118 -17.70 -23.65 15.08
C THR A 118 -16.79 -24.88 15.06
N GLU A 119 -15.51 -24.71 14.75
CA GLU A 119 -14.50 -25.77 14.64
C GLU A 119 -14.89 -26.89 13.65
N LYS A 120 -15.88 -26.63 12.78
CA LYS A 120 -16.50 -27.64 11.93
C LYS A 120 -15.53 -28.07 10.83
N GLY A 121 -15.01 -29.29 10.96
CA GLY A 121 -14.05 -29.84 10.01
C GLY A 121 -12.60 -29.47 10.32
N ALA A 122 -12.32 -28.99 11.54
CA ALA A 122 -10.97 -28.80 12.02
C ALA A 122 -10.18 -30.12 11.97
N ASP A 123 -8.97 -30.05 11.43
CA ASP A 123 -8.06 -31.18 11.17
C ASP A 123 -6.69 -30.99 11.83
N VAL A 124 -6.55 -29.97 12.68
CA VAL A 124 -5.39 -29.73 13.53
C VAL A 124 -5.82 -29.06 14.84
N VAL A 125 -5.10 -29.36 15.93
CA VAL A 125 -5.26 -28.71 17.23
C VAL A 125 -3.90 -28.15 17.64
N PHE A 126 -3.88 -26.91 18.11
CA PHE A 126 -2.70 -26.27 18.68
C PHE A 126 -2.80 -26.21 20.20
N GLU A 127 -1.70 -26.45 20.91
CA GLU A 127 -1.56 -26.20 22.36
C GLU A 127 -0.69 -24.97 22.56
N VAL A 128 -1.26 -23.90 23.11
CA VAL A 128 -0.60 -22.60 23.32
C VAL A 128 -0.91 -22.09 24.71
N ASP A 129 0.11 -21.86 25.53
CA ASP A 129 -0.05 -21.35 26.90
C ASP A 129 -1.09 -22.15 27.72
N GLY A 130 -1.05 -23.48 27.62
CA GLY A 130 -1.98 -24.38 28.30
C GLY A 130 -3.42 -24.43 27.73
N HIS A 131 -3.70 -23.65 26.67
CA HIS A 131 -4.99 -23.62 25.98
C HIS A 131 -4.92 -24.41 24.68
N THR A 132 -6.06 -24.96 24.25
CA THR A 132 -6.17 -25.69 22.98
C THR A 132 -7.00 -24.94 21.96
N PHE A 133 -6.54 -24.92 20.71
CA PHE A 133 -7.20 -24.23 19.60
C PHE A 133 -7.36 -25.17 18.41
N ALA A 134 -8.60 -25.51 18.05
CA ALA A 134 -8.88 -26.29 16.84
C ALA A 134 -8.86 -25.37 15.60
N ALA A 135 -8.22 -25.82 14.52
CA ALA A 135 -8.08 -25.04 13.30
C ALA A 135 -8.02 -25.94 12.05
N HIS A 136 -7.83 -25.30 10.89
CA HIS A 136 -7.88 -25.96 9.58
C HIS A 136 -6.55 -25.78 8.85
N ARG A 137 -5.84 -26.88 8.58
CA ARG A 137 -4.49 -26.88 8.02
C ARG A 137 -4.44 -26.13 6.68
N CYS A 138 -5.42 -26.36 5.82
CA CYS A 138 -5.47 -25.74 4.50
C CYS A 138 -5.63 -24.21 4.55
N VAL A 139 -6.41 -23.69 5.50
CA VAL A 139 -6.59 -22.24 5.68
C VAL A 139 -5.30 -21.62 6.21
N LEU A 140 -4.67 -22.24 7.22
CA LEU A 140 -3.41 -21.78 7.79
C LEU A 140 -2.29 -21.76 6.75
N ALA A 141 -2.12 -22.85 6.01
CA ALA A 141 -1.10 -22.99 4.98
C ALA A 141 -1.29 -22.01 3.80
N ALA A 142 -2.54 -21.66 3.47
CA ALA A 142 -2.81 -20.66 2.45
C ALA A 142 -2.44 -19.23 2.88
N ARG A 143 -2.39 -18.97 4.19
CA ARG A 143 -2.26 -17.62 4.77
C ARG A 143 -0.89 -17.37 5.40
N SER A 144 -0.10 -18.42 5.65
CA SER A 144 1.24 -18.34 6.20
C SER A 144 2.16 -19.36 5.53
N PRO A 145 3.30 -18.93 4.95
CA PRO A 145 4.29 -19.85 4.41
C PRO A 145 4.91 -20.75 5.49
N VAL A 146 4.99 -20.27 6.73
CA VAL A 146 5.54 -21.02 7.86
C VAL A 146 4.58 -22.12 8.29
N PHE A 147 3.29 -21.82 8.46
CA PHE A 147 2.29 -22.88 8.70
C PHE A 147 2.21 -23.87 7.53
N SER A 148 2.38 -23.40 6.29
CA SER A 148 2.42 -24.29 5.13
C SER A 148 3.57 -25.29 5.22
N ALA A 149 4.77 -24.81 5.55
CA ALA A 149 5.95 -25.67 5.73
C ALA A 149 5.82 -26.59 6.95
N GLU A 150 5.27 -26.12 8.06
CA GLU A 150 5.12 -26.89 9.31
C GLU A 150 4.06 -27.99 9.17
N LEU A 151 2.91 -27.67 8.55
CA LEU A 151 1.79 -28.59 8.42
C LEU A 151 1.86 -29.49 7.19
N PHE A 152 2.51 -29.06 6.10
CA PHE A 152 2.58 -29.87 4.88
C PHE A 152 4.00 -30.21 4.44
N GLY A 153 5.02 -29.76 5.17
CA GLY A 153 6.41 -30.12 4.92
C GLY A 153 6.75 -31.55 5.35
N GLY A 154 7.84 -32.08 4.79
CA GLY A 154 8.28 -33.48 5.01
C GLY A 154 8.91 -33.78 6.37
N MET A 155 8.85 -32.87 7.35
CA MET A 155 9.36 -33.08 8.70
C MET A 155 8.26 -33.75 9.56
N LYS A 156 8.64 -34.57 10.56
CA LYS A 156 7.84 -35.59 11.28
C LYS A 156 6.50 -35.18 11.93
N GLU A 157 6.10 -33.91 11.87
CA GLU A 157 4.83 -33.40 12.42
C GLU A 157 3.65 -33.58 11.45
N GLY A 158 3.92 -33.89 10.18
CA GLY A 158 2.87 -34.21 9.19
C GLY A 158 2.08 -35.50 9.46
N ASN A 159 2.49 -36.30 10.46
CA ASN A 159 1.97 -37.66 10.67
C ASN A 159 1.65 -38.02 12.13
N THR A 160 1.68 -37.08 13.06
CA THR A 160 1.42 -37.35 14.48
C THR A 160 0.02 -36.86 14.87
N ALA A 161 -0.80 -37.78 15.38
CA ALA A 161 -2.15 -37.53 15.90
C ALA A 161 -2.16 -36.70 17.20
N GLY A 162 -1.16 -35.84 17.42
CA GLY A 162 -0.97 -35.01 18.61
C GLY A 162 -1.20 -33.53 18.31
N ALA A 163 -1.47 -32.76 19.35
CA ALA A 163 -1.57 -31.30 19.24
C ALA A 163 -0.22 -30.68 18.85
N VAL A 164 -0.25 -29.65 18.02
CA VAL A 164 0.93 -28.85 17.64
C VAL A 164 1.20 -27.84 18.75
N ARG A 165 2.35 -27.95 19.41
CA ARG A 165 2.69 -27.08 20.54
C ARG A 165 3.32 -25.79 20.04
N ILE A 166 2.80 -24.64 20.49
CA ILE A 166 3.43 -23.34 20.24
C ILE A 166 3.93 -22.80 21.57
N ASP A 167 5.25 -22.79 21.71
CA ASP A 167 5.93 -22.18 22.84
C ASP A 167 6.17 -20.68 22.60
N GLU A 168 6.34 -19.93 23.70
CA GLU A 168 6.68 -18.50 23.73
C GLU A 168 5.63 -17.59 23.06
N MET A 169 4.35 -17.95 23.19
CA MET A 169 3.23 -17.14 22.73
C MET A 169 2.08 -17.24 23.72
N GLU A 170 1.49 -16.10 24.06
CA GLU A 170 0.30 -16.03 24.90
C GLU A 170 -0.95 -16.49 24.13
N ALA A 171 -1.89 -17.11 24.84
CA ALA A 171 -3.11 -17.64 24.24
C ALA A 171 -3.93 -16.57 23.49
N GLU A 172 -4.06 -15.35 24.04
CA GLU A 172 -4.83 -14.27 23.41
C GLU A 172 -4.15 -13.73 22.15
N VAL A 173 -2.81 -13.67 22.12
CA VAL A 173 -2.04 -13.30 20.91
C VAL A 173 -2.28 -14.33 19.80
N PHE A 174 -2.20 -15.62 20.14
CA PHE A 174 -2.42 -16.69 19.16
C PHE A 174 -3.86 -16.70 18.64
N LYS A 175 -4.84 -16.48 19.52
CA LYS A 175 -6.26 -16.35 19.16
C LYS A 175 -6.49 -15.17 18.21
N ALA A 176 -5.88 -14.02 18.45
CA ALA A 176 -5.96 -12.87 17.54
C ALA A 176 -5.27 -13.15 16.19
N LEU A 177 -4.13 -13.85 16.20
CA LEU A 177 -3.45 -14.31 14.98
C LEU A 177 -4.34 -15.27 14.16
N LEU A 178 -4.94 -16.28 14.80
CA LEU A 178 -5.89 -17.18 14.16
C LEU A 178 -7.09 -16.41 13.59
N TRP A 179 -7.67 -15.50 14.37
CA TRP A 179 -8.78 -14.69 13.88
C TRP A 179 -8.40 -13.91 12.60
N PHE A 180 -7.19 -13.33 12.56
CA PHE A 180 -6.69 -12.65 11.37
C PHE A 180 -6.45 -13.59 10.19
N VAL A 181 -5.95 -14.81 10.43
CA VAL A 181 -5.78 -15.84 9.38
C VAL A 181 -7.11 -16.06 8.63
N TYR A 182 -8.22 -16.19 9.37
CA TYR A 182 -9.54 -16.48 8.80
C TYR A 182 -10.25 -15.26 8.24
N THR A 183 -10.10 -14.08 8.86
CA THR A 183 -10.96 -12.92 8.57
C THR A 183 -10.23 -11.73 7.95
N ASP A 184 -8.88 -11.78 7.88
CA ASP A 184 -8.02 -10.69 7.43
C ASP A 184 -8.26 -9.36 8.19
N SER A 185 -8.84 -9.47 9.39
CA SER A 185 -9.28 -8.36 10.24
C SER A 185 -8.71 -8.53 11.64
N LEU A 186 -8.20 -7.44 12.21
CA LEU A 186 -7.66 -7.44 13.56
C LEU A 186 -8.71 -6.87 14.53
N GLN A 187 -9.17 -7.70 15.46
CA GLN A 187 -10.02 -7.26 16.58
C GLN A 187 -9.13 -7.14 17.81
N VAL A 188 -8.73 -5.91 18.15
CA VAL A 188 -8.10 -5.65 19.45
C VAL A 188 -9.23 -5.23 20.38
N THR A 189 -9.56 -6.10 21.33
CA THR A 189 -10.80 -6.02 22.13
C THR A 189 -10.71 -5.09 23.33
N GLU A 190 -9.50 -4.69 23.74
CA GLU A 190 -9.27 -3.85 24.92
C GLU A 190 -8.33 -2.70 24.55
N GLU A 191 -8.79 -1.46 24.75
CA GLU A 191 -8.02 -0.25 24.40
C GLU A 191 -6.82 -0.04 25.32
N GLU A 192 -6.87 -0.54 26.56
CA GLU A 192 -5.87 -0.27 27.61
C GLU A 192 -4.53 -0.98 27.36
N ASP A 193 -4.52 -2.11 26.64
CA ASP A 193 -3.32 -2.89 26.31
C ASP A 193 -3.14 -3.08 24.79
N GLU A 194 -3.75 -2.20 23.98
CA GLU A 194 -3.69 -2.31 22.51
C GLU A 194 -2.25 -2.26 21.99
N ASP A 195 -1.38 -1.45 22.59
CA ASP A 195 0.02 -1.34 22.17
C ASP A 195 0.81 -2.61 22.50
N VAL A 196 0.64 -3.18 23.69
CA VAL A 196 1.28 -4.45 24.10
C VAL A 196 0.82 -5.58 23.20
N MET A 197 -0.49 -5.73 22.98
CA MET A 197 -1.04 -6.74 22.07
C MET A 197 -0.50 -6.58 20.64
N CYS A 198 -0.42 -5.33 20.14
CA CYS A 198 0.16 -5.06 18.82
C CYS A 198 1.65 -5.40 18.73
N GLN A 199 2.42 -5.20 19.80
CA GLN A 199 3.84 -5.61 19.86
C GLN A 199 3.97 -7.12 19.73
N HIS A 200 3.25 -7.90 20.54
CA HIS A 200 3.30 -9.37 20.48
C HIS A 200 2.78 -9.91 19.14
N LEU A 201 1.71 -9.33 18.60
CA LEU A 201 1.20 -9.72 17.28
C LEU A 201 2.18 -9.38 16.15
N LEU A 202 2.94 -8.29 16.25
CA LEU A 202 3.97 -7.97 15.27
C LEU A 202 5.06 -9.05 15.25
N VAL A 203 5.54 -9.47 16.42
CA VAL A 203 6.51 -10.57 16.56
C VAL A 203 5.94 -11.86 15.98
N ALA A 204 4.68 -12.19 16.30
CA ALA A 204 4.01 -13.39 15.79
C ALA A 204 3.81 -13.33 14.27
N ALA A 205 3.42 -12.18 13.72
CA ALA A 205 3.24 -11.97 12.29
C ALA A 205 4.56 -12.14 11.53
N ASP A 206 5.66 -11.62 12.06
CA ASP A 206 7.00 -11.83 11.50
C ASP A 206 7.41 -13.31 11.56
N ARG A 207 7.22 -13.96 12.72
CA ARG A 207 7.50 -15.40 12.93
C ARG A 207 6.77 -16.28 11.92
N TYR A 208 5.52 -15.95 11.58
CA TYR A 208 4.69 -16.73 10.65
C TYR A 208 4.69 -16.18 9.21
N GLY A 209 5.51 -15.18 8.89
CA GLY A 209 5.62 -14.60 7.54
C GLY A 209 4.33 -13.96 7.02
N MET A 210 3.59 -13.29 7.91
CA MET A 210 2.30 -12.67 7.64
C MET A 210 2.44 -11.15 7.46
N GLU A 211 3.00 -10.73 6.32
CA GLU A 211 3.37 -9.34 6.05
C GLU A 211 2.23 -8.32 6.24
N ARG A 212 1.01 -8.65 5.82
CA ARG A 212 -0.13 -7.73 5.98
C ARG A 212 -0.47 -7.48 7.44
N LEU A 213 -0.47 -8.52 8.29
CA LEU A 213 -0.70 -8.37 9.72
C LEU A 213 0.42 -7.53 10.35
N LYS A 214 1.67 -7.82 9.99
CA LYS A 214 2.85 -7.08 10.44
C LYS A 214 2.74 -5.58 10.13
N SER A 215 2.34 -5.22 8.90
CA SER A 215 2.12 -3.81 8.51
C SER A 215 1.00 -3.14 9.31
N ILE A 216 -0.09 -3.85 9.61
CA ILE A 216 -1.20 -3.32 10.41
C ILE A 216 -0.75 -3.05 11.85
N CYS A 217 0.00 -3.98 12.45
CA CYS A 217 0.58 -3.78 13.78
C CYS A 217 1.55 -2.60 13.80
N GLU A 218 2.40 -2.48 12.78
CA GLU A 218 3.31 -1.34 12.60
C GLU A 218 2.55 0.00 12.50
N GLU A 219 1.46 0.07 11.73
CA GLU A 219 0.63 1.28 11.63
C GLU A 219 -0.01 1.65 12.98
N LYS A 220 -0.52 0.67 13.72
CA LYS A 220 -1.10 0.89 15.06
C LYS A 220 -0.03 1.37 16.05
N LEU A 221 1.13 0.72 16.11
CA LEU A 221 2.23 1.08 16.99
C LEU A 221 2.79 2.48 16.72
N CYS A 222 2.72 2.97 15.48
CA CYS A 222 3.08 4.36 15.19
C CYS A 222 2.30 5.39 16.00
N LYS A 223 1.06 5.08 16.42
CA LYS A 223 0.21 5.96 17.25
C LYS A 223 0.61 5.96 18.72
N PHE A 224 1.31 4.92 19.16
CA PHE A 224 1.73 4.73 20.55
C PHE A 224 3.16 5.21 20.81
N VAL A 225 3.88 5.72 19.81
CA VAL A 225 5.24 6.25 19.99
C VAL A 225 5.23 7.48 20.88
N ASN A 226 5.78 7.32 22.10
CA ASN A 226 5.94 8.39 23.08
C ASN A 226 7.20 8.15 23.94
N ALA A 227 7.48 9.01 24.92
CA ALA A 227 8.69 8.94 25.73
C ALA A 227 8.81 7.64 26.56
N ALA A 228 7.71 7.02 26.96
CA ALA A 228 7.71 5.78 27.73
C ALA A 228 7.88 4.53 26.84
N THR A 229 7.34 4.55 25.62
CA THR A 229 7.25 3.38 24.74
C THR A 229 8.33 3.33 23.66
N ILE A 230 8.96 4.47 23.35
CA ILE A 230 9.89 4.62 22.23
C ILE A 230 11.05 3.60 22.25
N ALA A 231 11.60 3.30 23.42
CA ALA A 231 12.72 2.35 23.54
C ALA A 231 12.30 0.93 23.08
N THR A 232 11.16 0.46 23.57
CA THR A 232 10.60 -0.85 23.26
C THR A 232 10.18 -0.93 21.80
N ILE A 233 9.43 0.07 21.32
CA ILE A 233 8.96 0.14 19.93
C ILE A 233 10.14 0.22 18.94
N LEU A 234 11.17 1.01 19.23
CA LEU A 234 12.35 1.11 18.37
C LEU A 234 13.15 -0.21 18.36
N THR A 235 13.27 -0.89 19.50
CA THR A 235 13.91 -2.21 19.58
C THR A 235 13.17 -3.22 18.69
N LEU A 236 11.85 -3.29 18.81
CA LEU A 236 11.01 -4.17 17.99
C LEU A 236 11.11 -3.83 16.51
N ALA A 237 11.06 -2.54 16.16
CA ALA A 237 11.18 -2.11 14.78
C ALA A 237 12.52 -2.52 14.15
N GLU A 238 13.60 -2.50 14.93
CA GLU A 238 14.92 -2.94 14.48
C GLU A 238 15.00 -4.45 14.29
N GLN A 239 14.56 -5.22 15.29
CA GLN A 239 14.61 -6.68 15.29
C GLN A 239 13.76 -7.32 14.18
N HIS A 240 12.58 -6.74 13.91
CA HIS A 240 11.64 -7.27 12.93
C HIS A 240 11.66 -6.50 11.61
N HIS A 241 12.66 -5.64 11.39
CA HIS A 241 12.83 -4.91 10.11
C HIS A 241 11.60 -4.09 9.67
N CYS A 242 10.95 -3.39 10.61
CA CYS A 242 9.76 -2.57 10.35
C CYS A 242 10.13 -1.11 10.00
N ASP A 243 10.35 -0.83 8.71
CA ASP A 243 10.86 0.47 8.24
C ASP A 243 9.92 1.65 8.47
N GLY A 244 8.61 1.47 8.44
CA GLY A 244 7.62 2.50 8.74
C GLY A 244 7.69 2.91 10.22
N LEU A 245 7.80 1.95 11.12
CA LEU A 245 7.93 2.15 12.56
C LEU A 245 9.26 2.80 12.91
N LYS A 246 10.36 2.39 12.24
CA LYS A 246 11.67 3.08 12.35
C LYS A 246 11.60 4.54 11.94
N LYS A 247 10.86 4.87 10.87
CA LYS A 247 10.65 6.26 10.44
C LYS A 247 9.83 7.04 11.47
N ALA A 248 8.78 6.44 12.03
CA ALA A 248 7.99 7.08 13.08
C ALA A 248 8.82 7.36 14.35
N CYS A 249 9.62 6.39 14.78
CA CYS A 249 10.57 6.53 15.90
C CYS A 249 11.60 7.63 15.63
N SER A 250 12.24 7.60 14.45
CA SER A 250 13.20 8.63 14.04
C SER A 250 12.60 10.04 14.04
N ARG A 251 11.35 10.18 13.59
CA ARG A 251 10.62 11.47 13.62
C ARG A 251 10.40 11.95 15.05
N PHE A 252 10.01 11.06 15.96
CA PHE A 252 9.83 11.40 17.38
C PHE A 252 11.15 11.82 18.04
N LEU A 253 12.24 11.12 17.72
CA LEU A 253 13.59 11.38 18.23
C LEU A 253 14.30 12.58 17.57
N GLY A 254 13.71 13.17 16.53
CA GLY A 254 14.22 14.40 15.91
C GLY A 254 14.18 15.61 16.86
N SER A 255 13.38 15.55 17.93
CA SER A 255 13.40 16.56 18.99
C SER A 255 14.51 16.26 20.01
N PRO A 256 15.40 17.22 20.32
CA PRO A 256 16.47 17.04 21.31
C PRO A 256 15.96 16.66 22.70
N ALA A 257 14.78 17.17 23.09
CA ALA A 257 14.17 16.85 24.38
C ALA A 257 13.76 15.38 24.45
N ASN A 258 13.18 14.84 23.37
CA ASN A 258 12.76 13.45 23.30
C ASN A 258 13.97 12.50 23.23
N LEU A 259 15.02 12.91 22.51
CA LEU A 259 16.27 12.15 22.46
C LEU A 259 16.92 12.03 23.84
N ARG A 260 17.03 13.14 24.58
CA ARG A 260 17.55 13.12 25.96
C ARG A 260 16.67 12.29 26.89
N ALA A 261 15.35 12.45 26.81
CA ALA A 261 14.42 11.64 27.61
C ALA A 261 14.57 10.13 27.35
N LEU A 262 14.83 9.71 26.11
CA LEU A 262 15.15 8.32 25.80
C LEU A 262 16.49 7.92 26.44
N LEU A 263 17.56 8.68 26.26
CA LEU A 263 18.90 8.36 26.78
C LEU A 263 18.94 8.28 28.31
N ASP A 264 18.13 9.08 28.99
CA ASP A 264 18.01 9.09 30.45
C ASP A 264 17.03 8.01 30.97
N SER A 265 16.33 7.30 30.09
CA SER A 265 15.36 6.26 30.47
C SER A 265 16.02 4.89 30.65
N ASP A 266 15.48 4.08 31.57
CA ASP A 266 15.88 2.68 31.76
C ASP A 266 15.69 1.84 30.48
N GLY A 267 14.76 2.26 29.59
CA GLY A 267 14.52 1.61 28.30
C GLY A 267 15.72 1.68 27.36
N PHE A 268 16.59 2.68 27.49
CA PHE A 268 17.79 2.80 26.66
C PHE A 268 18.83 1.73 26.95
N ASP A 269 18.94 1.27 28.19
CA ASP A 269 19.85 0.17 28.55
C ASP A 269 19.42 -1.13 27.87
N HIS A 270 18.11 -1.40 27.83
CA HIS A 270 17.56 -2.54 27.11
C HIS A 270 17.82 -2.41 25.59
N LEU A 271 17.52 -1.25 25.00
CA LEU A 271 17.79 -0.96 23.59
C LEU A 271 19.27 -1.15 23.25
N SER A 272 20.18 -0.73 24.13
CA SER A 272 21.63 -0.82 23.93
C SER A 272 22.13 -2.26 23.91
N ARG A 273 21.53 -3.14 24.70
CA ARG A 273 21.85 -4.57 24.71
C ARG A 273 21.29 -5.28 23.48
N SER A 274 20.05 -4.97 23.09
CA SER A 274 19.36 -5.61 21.99
C SER A 274 19.81 -5.11 20.61
N CYS A 275 20.13 -3.82 20.48
CA CYS A 275 20.49 -3.17 19.22
C CYS A 275 21.68 -2.20 19.39
N PRO A 276 22.93 -2.69 19.57
CA PRO A 276 24.09 -1.85 19.89
C PRO A 276 24.42 -0.79 18.83
N LEU A 277 24.13 -1.06 17.55
CA LEU A 277 24.36 -0.12 16.46
C LEU A 277 23.40 1.07 16.51
N VAL A 278 22.13 0.82 16.85
CA VAL A 278 21.12 1.87 17.01
C VAL A 278 21.50 2.76 18.19
N ALA A 279 21.87 2.17 19.33
CA ALA A 279 22.31 2.93 20.51
C ALA A 279 23.53 3.83 20.20
N LYS A 280 24.54 3.31 19.48
CA LYS A 280 25.69 4.13 19.04
C LYS A 280 25.27 5.33 18.20
N ASN A 281 24.34 5.15 17.27
CA ASN A 281 23.83 6.23 16.43
C ASN A 281 23.09 7.28 17.26
N LEU A 282 22.27 6.87 18.23
CA LEU A 282 21.54 7.78 19.12
C LEU A 282 22.48 8.62 19.99
N ILE A 283 23.52 7.99 20.55
CA ILE A 283 24.55 8.69 21.33
C ILE A 283 25.26 9.71 20.43
N ALA A 284 25.67 9.32 19.21
CA ALA A 284 26.31 10.23 18.28
C ALA A 284 25.41 11.43 17.90
N MET A 285 24.09 11.20 17.72
CA MET A 285 23.12 12.27 17.46
C MET A 285 23.01 13.25 18.62
N SER A 286 23.05 12.78 19.87
CA SER A 286 22.98 13.65 21.05
C SER A 286 24.22 14.52 21.23
N ALA A 287 25.39 14.08 20.77
CA ALA A 287 26.63 14.86 20.82
C ALA A 287 26.69 16.03 19.83
N LEU A 288 25.77 16.06 18.86
CA LEU A 288 25.66 17.11 17.83
C LEU A 288 24.67 18.23 18.21
N VAL A 289 24.01 18.13 19.38
CA VAL A 289 22.94 19.04 19.84
C VAL A 289 23.22 19.62 21.22
#